data_AF-A0A3S5AC95-F1
#
_entry.id   AF-A0A3S5AC95-F1
#
_cell.length_a   1.000
_cell.length_b   1.000
_cell.length_c   1.000
_cell.angle_alpha   90.00
_cell.angle_beta   90.00
_cell.angle_gamma   90.00
#
_symmetry.space_group_name_H-M   'P 1'
#
loop_
_entity.id
_entity.type
_entity.pdbx_description
1 polymer ?
#
loop_
_entity_poly.entity_id
_entity_poly.type
_entity_poly.pdbx_seq_one_letter_code
_entity_poly.pdbx_strand_id
1 'polypeptide(L)'
;MKQRIEIIGQVAGASGIVSQTLVDLILPELIDKAGDSKVSDFIKATLTSLVEASSLDLVGSLVVRLAGDQKNPKNTQEAIAWLSTAIREFGLWQVVAIFSGIGLLISQDLYFDNG
;
A
#
# COMPACT_ATOMS: atom_id res chain seq x y z
N MET A 1 -15.02 16.09 2.79
CA MET A 1 -13.87 15.19 3.03
C MET A 1 -14.22 13.73 2.77
N LYS A 2 -15.18 13.12 3.50
CA LYS A 2 -15.59 11.71 3.32
C LYS A 2 -15.90 11.30 1.87
N GLN A 3 -16.80 12.02 1.19
CA GLN A 3 -17.17 11.70 -0.20
C GLN A 3 -16.01 11.78 -1.19
N ARG A 4 -15.01 12.65 -0.95
CA ARG A 4 -13.85 12.76 -1.84
C ARG A 4 -12.96 11.53 -1.71
N ILE A 5 -12.73 11.07 -0.48
CA ILE A 5 -11.91 9.88 -0.22
C ILE A 5 -12.60 8.61 -0.76
N GLU A 6 -13.92 8.54 -0.67
CA GLU A 6 -14.71 7.42 -1.19
C GLU A 6 -14.67 7.33 -2.73
N ILE A 7 -14.77 8.48 -3.42
CA ILE A 7 -14.63 8.55 -4.89
C ILE A 7 -13.21 8.18 -5.32
N ILE A 8 -12.20 8.68 -4.61
CA ILE A 8 -10.80 8.35 -4.86
C ILE A 8 -10.56 6.85 -4.71
N GLY A 9 -11.09 6.22 -3.65
CA GLY A 9 -10.99 4.78 -3.44
C GLY A 9 -11.66 3.97 -4.55
N GLN A 10 -12.83 4.39 -5.02
CA GLN A 10 -13.53 3.74 -6.14
C GLN A 10 -12.76 3.88 -7.47
N VAL A 11 -12.19 5.06 -7.75
CA VAL A 11 -11.41 5.31 -8.97
C VAL A 11 -10.08 4.58 -8.95
N ALA A 12 -9.42 4.50 -7.79
CA ALA A 12 -8.19 3.73 -7.59
C ALA A 12 -8.43 2.23 -7.81
N GLY A 13 -9.52 1.68 -7.26
CA GLY A 13 -9.90 0.27 -7.46
C GLY A 13 -10.31 -0.05 -8.90
N ALA A 14 -10.92 0.90 -9.62
CA ALA A 14 -11.40 0.69 -10.99
C ALA A 14 -10.33 0.86 -12.07
N SER A 15 -9.32 1.71 -11.84
CA SER A 15 -8.38 2.10 -12.89
C SER A 15 -7.17 1.17 -13.02
N GLY A 16 -6.89 0.34 -12.00
CA GLY A 16 -5.72 -0.56 -11.96
C GLY A 16 -4.34 0.14 -12.00
N ILE A 17 -4.32 1.45 -12.25
CA ILE A 17 -3.15 2.31 -12.33
C ILE A 17 -3.48 3.57 -11.53
N VAL A 18 -3.05 3.61 -10.27
CA VAL A 18 -2.98 4.88 -9.53
C VAL A 18 -1.69 5.57 -9.94
N SER A 19 -1.81 6.71 -10.64
CA SER A 19 -0.66 7.55 -11.02
C SER A 19 0.04 8.10 -9.77
N GLN A 20 1.38 8.18 -9.82
CA GLN A 20 2.23 8.80 -8.80
C GLN A 20 1.69 10.17 -8.34
N THR A 21 1.15 10.96 -9.27
CA THR A 21 0.58 12.29 -9.01
C THR A 21 -0.61 12.24 -8.04
N LEU A 22 -1.44 11.20 -8.10
CA LEU A 22 -2.60 11.04 -7.23
C LEU A 22 -2.16 10.73 -5.79
N VAL A 23 -1.15 9.85 -5.65
CA VAL A 23 -0.55 9.51 -4.36
C VAL A 23 0.10 10.73 -3.74
N ASP A 24 0.87 11.49 -4.51
CA ASP A 24 1.53 12.72 -4.06
C ASP A 24 0.55 13.77 -3.52
N LEU A 25 -0.66 13.85 -4.10
CA LEU A 25 -1.67 14.83 -3.71
C LEU A 25 -2.40 14.44 -2.42
N ILE A 26 -2.64 13.14 -2.21
CA ILE A 26 -3.55 12.63 -1.17
C ILE A 26 -2.81 12.25 0.11
N LEU A 27 -1.63 11.64 -0.01
CA LEU A 27 -0.87 11.17 1.14
C LEU A 27 -0.53 12.27 2.16
N PRO A 28 -0.16 13.51 1.78
CA PRO A 28 0.13 14.56 2.75
C PRO A 28 -1.06 14.86 3.66
N GLU A 29 -2.28 14.91 3.11
CA GLU A 29 -3.50 15.16 3.90
C GLU A 29 -3.87 13.99 4.82
N LEU A 30 -3.57 12.75 4.39
CA LEU A 30 -3.80 11.56 5.19
C LEU A 30 -2.81 11.47 6.36
N ILE A 31 -1.52 11.70 6.10
CA ILE A 31 -0.46 11.60 7.11
C ILE A 31 -0.59 12.73 8.15
N ASP A 32 -1.03 13.93 7.76
CA ASP A 32 -1.31 15.05 8.68
C ASP A 32 -2.43 14.73 9.69
N LYS A 33 -3.26 13.72 9.40
CA LYS A 33 -4.37 13.29 10.28
C LYS A 33 -4.22 11.88 10.82
N ALA A 34 -3.10 11.21 10.60
CA ALA A 34 -2.89 9.81 10.98
C ALA A 34 -3.04 9.56 12.50
N GLY A 35 -2.71 10.56 13.33
CA GLY A 35 -2.79 10.49 14.79
C GLY A 35 -4.17 10.79 15.39
N ASP A 36 -5.16 11.16 14.59
CA ASP A 36 -6.54 11.32 15.03
C ASP A 36 -7.23 9.94 15.09
N SER A 37 -7.53 9.49 16.32
CA SER A 37 -8.08 8.17 16.58
C SER A 37 -9.46 7.93 15.98
N LYS A 38 -10.17 8.98 15.54
CA LYS A 38 -11.48 8.83 14.88
C LYS A 38 -11.37 8.49 13.40
N VAL A 39 -10.23 8.79 12.77
CA VAL A 39 -10.01 8.60 11.33
C VAL A 39 -8.79 7.74 11.00
N SER A 40 -7.96 7.40 11.99
CA SER A 40 -6.74 6.61 11.83
C SER A 40 -7.00 5.27 11.11
N ASP A 41 -8.04 4.53 11.50
CA ASP A 41 -8.35 3.24 10.88
C ASP A 41 -8.74 3.38 9.40
N PHE A 42 -9.51 4.43 9.08
CA PHE A 42 -9.90 4.73 7.71
C PHE A 42 -8.70 5.18 6.85
N ILE A 43 -7.79 5.95 7.44
CA ILE A 43 -6.53 6.36 6.80
C ILE A 43 -5.69 5.13 6.48
N LYS A 44 -5.52 4.21 7.44
CA LYS A 44 -4.77 2.95 7.26
C LYS A 44 -5.36 2.09 6.15
N ALA A 45 -6.68 1.90 6.15
CA ALA A 45 -7.38 1.17 5.09
C ALA A 45 -7.18 1.82 3.72
N THR A 46 -7.26 3.15 3.64
CA THR A 46 -7.04 3.89 2.38
C THR A 46 -5.61 3.73 1.87
N LEU A 47 -4.61 3.79 2.77
CA LEU A 47 -3.21 3.59 2.40
C LEU A 47 -2.97 2.15 1.91
N THR A 48 -3.58 1.15 2.54
CA THR A 48 -3.52 -0.25 2.09
C THR A 48 -4.14 -0.41 0.70
N SER A 49 -5.32 0.16 0.44
CA SER A 49 -5.93 0.13 -0.90
C SER A 49 -5.11 0.87 -1.96
N LEU A 50 -4.41 1.96 -1.58
CA LEU A 50 -3.48 2.64 -2.48
C LEU A 50 -2.27 1.77 -2.83
N VAL A 51 -1.74 1.00 -1.86
CA VAL A 51 -0.66 0.04 -2.10
C VAL A 51 -1.13 -1.07 -3.04
N GLU A 52 -2.32 -1.62 -2.82
CA GLU A 52 -2.92 -2.66 -3.69
C GLU A 52 -3.13 -2.18 -5.12
N ALA A 53 -3.52 -0.91 -5.31
CA ALA A 53 -3.75 -0.31 -6.62
C ALA A 53 -2.49 0.28 -7.27
N SER A 54 -1.33 0.24 -6.59
CA SER A 54 -0.05 0.73 -7.10
C SER A 54 1.11 -0.19 -6.68
N SER A 55 1.95 0.26 -5.75
CA SER A 55 3.02 -0.52 -5.16
C SER A 55 3.40 0.01 -3.79
N LEU A 56 3.92 -0.89 -2.95
CA LEU A 56 4.43 -0.52 -1.62
C LEU A 56 5.62 0.43 -1.73
N ASP A 57 6.46 0.30 -2.75
CA ASP A 57 7.64 1.18 -2.93
C ASP A 57 7.22 2.64 -3.15
N LEU A 58 6.20 2.86 -3.97
CA LEU A 58 5.69 4.20 -4.30
C LEU A 58 5.01 4.86 -3.09
N VAL A 59 4.08 4.15 -2.45
CA VAL A 59 3.32 4.69 -1.30
C VAL A 59 4.23 4.76 -0.07
N GLY A 60 5.00 3.72 0.20
CA GLY A 60 5.87 3.60 1.37
C GLY A 60 7.00 4.63 1.40
N SER A 61 7.68 4.86 0.26
CA SER A 61 8.74 5.89 0.19
C SER A 61 8.18 7.29 0.49
N LEU A 62 6.97 7.59 0.02
CA LEU A 62 6.31 8.85 0.31
C LEU A 62 5.87 8.97 1.76
N VAL A 63 5.34 7.88 2.34
CA VAL A 63 4.94 7.84 3.76
C VAL A 63 6.15 8.09 4.66
N VAL A 64 7.31 7.48 4.39
CA VAL A 64 8.54 7.74 5.15
C VAL A 64 8.93 9.22 5.06
N ARG A 65 8.90 9.80 3.86
CA ARG A 65 9.24 11.21 3.65
C ARG A 65 8.29 12.13 4.43
N LEU A 66 6.98 11.93 4.28
CA LEU A 66 5.97 12.76 4.91
C LEU A 66 5.93 12.60 6.43
N ALA A 67 6.14 11.38 6.94
CA ALA A 67 6.21 11.12 8.38
C ALA A 67 7.40 11.82 9.04
N GLY A 68 8.52 11.98 8.32
CA GLY A 68 9.68 12.75 8.78
C GLY A 68 9.43 14.25 8.87
N ASP A 69 8.55 14.79 8.02
CA ASP A 69 8.19 16.22 7.99
C ASP A 69 7.03 16.58 8.94
N GLN A 70 6.44 15.61 9.63
CA GLN A 70 5.31 15.83 10.53
C GLN A 70 5.71 16.56 11.82
N LYS A 71 4.93 17.58 12.20
CA LYS A 71 5.10 18.32 13.46
C LYS A 71 4.57 17.56 14.68
N ASN A 72 3.56 16.72 14.48
CA ASN A 72 2.94 15.95 15.54
C ASN A 72 3.58 14.55 15.61
N PRO A 73 4.30 14.20 16.69
CA PRO A 73 4.98 12.91 16.80
C PRO A 73 3.99 11.73 16.79
N LYS A 74 2.73 11.94 17.15
CA LYS A 74 1.69 10.90 17.09
C LYS A 74 1.34 10.54 15.64
N ASN A 75 1.33 11.51 14.73
CA ASN A 75 1.09 11.26 13.30
C ASN A 75 2.24 10.43 12.71
N THR A 76 3.49 10.78 13.05
CA THR A 76 4.68 10.03 12.66
C THR A 76 4.63 8.58 13.17
N GLN A 77 4.29 8.39 14.45
CA GLN A 77 4.17 7.05 15.05
C GLN A 77 3.14 6.19 14.33
N GLU A 78 1.94 6.71 14.08
CA GLU A 78 0.87 5.96 13.41
C GLU A 78 1.21 5.64 11.94
N ALA A 79 1.82 6.60 11.23
CA ALA A 79 2.25 6.41 9.84
C ALA A 79 3.33 5.32 9.72
N ILE A 80 4.36 5.37 10.59
CA ILE A 80 5.43 4.36 10.61
C ILE A 80 4.92 3.01 11.11
N ALA A 81 4.01 3.00 12.09
CA ALA A 81 3.38 1.77 12.57
C ALA A 81 2.58 1.09 11.46
N TRP A 82 1.78 1.85 10.70
CA TRP A 82 1.10 1.33 9.52
C TRP A 82 2.10 0.78 8.48
N LEU A 83 3.17 1.53 8.17
CA LEU A 83 4.16 1.09 7.18
C LEU A 83 4.85 -0.21 7.59
N SER A 84 5.20 -0.37 8.87
CA SER A 84 5.78 -1.61 9.40
C SER A 84 4.82 -2.80 9.22
N THR A 85 3.52 -2.60 9.44
CA THR A 85 2.51 -3.63 9.18
C THR A 85 2.38 -3.93 7.69
N ALA A 86 2.29 -2.89 6.85
CA ALA A 86 2.19 -3.03 5.41
C ALA A 86 3.38 -3.79 4.81
N ILE A 87 4.62 -3.51 5.24
CA ILE A 87 5.80 -4.26 4.78
C ILE A 87 5.69 -5.75 5.11
N ARG A 88 5.20 -6.09 6.31
CA ARG A 88 5.03 -7.50 6.70
C ARG A 88 3.97 -8.19 5.88
N GLU A 89 2.85 -7.51 5.63
CA GLU A 89 1.75 -8.05 4.84
C GLU A 89 2.19 -8.18 3.38
N PHE A 90 2.50 -7.08 2.70
CA PHE A 90 2.81 -7.05 1.27
C PHE A 90 4.15 -7.69 0.89
N GLY A 91 5.17 -7.61 1.74
CA GLY A 91 6.49 -8.20 1.46
C GLY A 91 6.48 -9.74 1.47
N LEU A 92 5.65 -10.36 2.32
CA LEU A 92 5.51 -11.82 2.34
C LEU A 92 4.76 -12.34 1.11
N TRP A 93 3.76 -11.62 0.61
CA TRP A 93 3.01 -12.02 -0.59
C TRP A 93 3.89 -12.09 -1.84
N GLN A 94 4.80 -11.14 -2.03
CA GLN A 94 5.71 -11.15 -3.19
C GLN A 94 6.63 -12.36 -3.18
N VAL A 95 7.17 -12.73 -2.00
CA VAL A 95 8.03 -13.90 -1.84
C VAL A 95 7.25 -15.20 -2.09
N VAL A 96 6.05 -15.33 -1.53
CA VAL A 96 5.17 -16.50 -1.76
C VAL A 96 4.78 -16.62 -3.24
N ALA A 97 4.44 -15.51 -3.91
CA ALA A 97 4.08 -15.51 -5.33
C ALA A 97 5.24 -16.00 -6.22
N ILE A 98 6.48 -15.62 -5.91
CA ILE A 98 7.67 -16.11 -6.61
C ILE A 98 7.81 -17.63 -6.44
N PHE A 99 7.69 -18.15 -5.22
CA PHE A 99 7.80 -19.59 -4.97
C PHE A 99 6.67 -20.39 -5.63
N SER A 100 5.43 -19.88 -5.62
CA SER A 100 4.30 -20.50 -6.32
C SER A 100 4.48 -20.49 -7.84
N GLY A 101 5.00 -19.40 -8.41
CA GLY A 101 5.28 -19.31 -9.85
C GLY A 101 6.37 -20.30 -10.29
N ILE A 102 7.45 -20.41 -9.54
CA ILE A 102 8.54 -21.36 -9.82
C ILE A 102 8.04 -22.81 -9.71
N GLY A 103 7.20 -23.13 -8.72
CA GLY A 103 6.62 -24.48 -8.58
C GLY A 103 5.75 -24.89 -9.77
N LEU A 104 5.03 -23.95 -10.38
CA LEU A 104 4.23 -24.16 -11.60
C LEU A 104 5.11 -24.39 -12.84
N LEU A 105 6.21 -23.66 -12.97
CA LEU A 105 7.20 -23.84 -14.05
C LEU A 105 7.86 -25.23 -13.99
N ILE A 106 8.32 -25.64 -12.81
CA ILE A 106 8.96 -26.95 -12.62
C ILE A 106 7.96 -28.10 -12.88
N SER A 107 6.68 -27.90 -12.53
CA SER A 107 5.63 -28.89 -12.77
C SER A 107 5.28 -29.04 -14.25
N GLN A 108 5.37 -27.95 -15.04
CA GLN A 108 5.24 -28.03 -16.49
C GLN A 108 6.44 -28.73 -17.12
N ASP A 109 7.67 -28.38 -16.73
CA ASP A 109 8.89 -29.00 -17.28
C ASP A 109 8.95 -30.52 -17.00
N LEU A 110 8.51 -30.99 -15.83
CA LEU A 110 8.41 -32.42 -15.52
C LEU A 110 7.29 -33.16 -16.28
N TYR A 111 6.27 -32.44 -16.76
CA TYR A 111 5.20 -33.00 -17.60
C TYR A 111 5.61 -33.12 -19.08
N PHE A 112 6.55 -32.28 -19.55
CA PHE A 112 7.06 -32.33 -20.93
C PHE A 112 8.17 -33.38 -21.14
N ASP A 113 8.81 -33.89 -20.08
CA ASP A 113 9.90 -34.90 -20.17
C ASP A 113 9.40 -36.36 -20.10
N ASN A 114 8.10 -36.59 -19.83
CA ASN A 114 7.50 -37.94 -19.72
C ASN A 114 6.55 -38.29 -20.90
N GLY A 115 6.64 -37.59 -22.04
CA GLY A 115 5.82 -37.79 -23.23
C GLY A 115 6.58 -38.38 -24.42
#